data_AF-A0A8J7QLU1-F1
#
_entry.id   AF-A0A8J7QLU1-F1
#
_cell.length_a   1.000
_cell.length_b   1.000
_cell.length_c   1.000
_cell.angle_alpha   90.00
_cell.angle_beta   90.00
_cell.angle_gamma   90.00
#
_symmetry.space_group_name_H-M   'P 1'
#
loop_
_entity.id
_entity.type
_entity.pdbx_description
1 polymer ?
#
loop_
_entity_poly.entity_id
_entity_poly.type
_entity_poly.pdbx_seq_one_letter_code
_entity_poly.pdbx_strand_id
1 'polypeptide(L)'
;MNNIEKFSILERDYDRKNEQLHRHLSSLWIRFNFFITFEGILIGSRLLHIDKSESGFSYEIILLGLIVSIIWYMFASNDRYLVKLYRSHLDNSYHRMIAFLNSEEVKFDYLNNSEYVIDVSPQKSVRMNIFGWRIKNIGLTDYATLTPIIMTIFWLGELLYRCLPLFINK
;
A
#
# COMPACT_ATOMS: atom_id res chain seq x y z
N MET A 1 3.60 40.04 -1.17
CA MET A 1 3.52 38.90 -2.11
C MET A 1 2.51 39.24 -3.21
N ASN A 2 2.95 39.30 -4.47
CA ASN A 2 2.04 39.51 -5.62
C ASN A 2 1.23 38.21 -5.88
N ASN A 3 0.08 38.29 -6.54
CA ASN A 3 -0.76 37.13 -6.88
C ASN A 3 0.00 36.07 -7.71
N ILE A 4 0.93 36.51 -8.55
CA ILE A 4 1.83 35.63 -9.33
C ILE A 4 2.71 34.77 -8.41
N GLU A 5 3.21 35.37 -7.34
CA GLU A 5 4.08 34.70 -6.35
C GLU A 5 3.28 33.74 -5.46
N LYS A 6 2.03 34.10 -5.11
CA LYS A 6 1.11 33.19 -4.41
C LYS A 6 0.77 31.96 -5.25
N PHE A 7 0.48 32.15 -6.52
CA PHE A 7 0.15 31.06 -7.43
C PHE A 7 1.33 30.10 -7.63
N SER A 8 2.54 30.61 -7.84
CA SER A 8 3.72 29.77 -8.02
C SER A 8 4.08 28.95 -6.78
N ILE A 9 3.76 29.44 -5.57
CA ILE A 9 3.90 28.67 -4.33
C ILE A 9 2.89 27.52 -4.27
N LEU A 10 1.63 27.76 -4.65
CA LEU A 10 0.59 26.72 -4.68
C LEU A 10 0.88 25.64 -5.73
N GLU A 11 1.34 26.05 -6.91
CA GLU A 11 1.78 25.14 -7.97
C GLU A 11 2.94 24.26 -7.49
N ARG A 12 3.96 24.88 -6.88
CA ARG A 12 5.11 24.13 -6.35
C ARG A 12 4.74 23.17 -5.22
N ASP A 13 3.77 23.53 -4.36
CA ASP A 13 3.25 22.62 -3.33
C ASP A 13 2.50 21.43 -3.95
N TYR A 14 1.66 21.69 -4.95
CA TYR A 14 0.97 20.65 -5.70
C TYR A 14 1.97 19.70 -6.37
N ASP A 15 2.96 20.22 -7.08
CA ASP A 15 3.98 19.43 -7.76
C ASP A 15 4.78 18.56 -6.79
N ARG A 16 5.20 19.13 -5.65
CA ARG A 16 5.90 18.37 -4.61
C ARG A 16 5.06 17.22 -4.06
N LYS A 17 3.77 17.46 -3.80
CA LYS A 17 2.83 16.42 -3.33
C LYS A 17 2.58 15.35 -4.39
N ASN A 18 2.46 15.76 -5.65
CA ASN A 18 2.29 14.84 -6.77
C ASN A 18 3.54 13.96 -6.95
N GLU A 19 4.73 14.56 -6.87
CA GLU A 19 6.00 13.82 -6.93
C GLU A 19 6.12 12.82 -5.77
N GLN A 20 5.75 13.22 -4.55
CA GLN A 20 5.74 12.32 -3.39
C GLN A 20 4.79 11.13 -3.59
N LEU A 21 3.59 11.37 -4.13
CA LEU A 21 2.62 10.33 -4.47
C LEU A 21 3.18 9.36 -5.52
N HIS A 22 3.81 9.88 -6.58
CA HIS A 22 4.45 9.06 -7.61
C HIS A 22 5.59 8.21 -7.06
N ARG A 23 6.45 8.78 -6.21
CA ARG A 23 7.53 8.03 -5.54
C ARG A 23 6.98 6.88 -4.69
N HIS A 24 5.89 7.12 -3.95
CA HIS A 24 5.25 6.07 -3.15
C HIS A 24 4.61 4.98 -4.01
N LEU A 25 3.92 5.35 -5.09
CA LEU A 25 3.34 4.37 -6.03
C LEU A 25 4.42 3.52 -6.70
N SER A 26 5.54 4.13 -7.09
CA SER A 26 6.69 3.41 -7.66
C SER A 26 7.30 2.43 -6.65
N SER A 27 7.48 2.86 -5.39
CA SER A 27 7.97 2.00 -4.32
C SER A 27 7.03 0.80 -4.07
N LEU A 28 5.71 1.04 -4.02
CA LEU A 28 4.69 -0.01 -3.90
C LEU A 28 4.78 -0.99 -5.07
N TRP A 29 4.95 -0.49 -6.30
CA TRP A 29 5.08 -1.34 -7.48
C TRP A 29 6.33 -2.21 -7.44
N ILE A 30 7.47 -1.65 -7.05
CA ILE A 30 8.73 -2.39 -6.91
C ILE A 30 8.58 -3.51 -5.86
N ARG A 31 8.04 -3.18 -4.68
CA ARG A 31 7.77 -4.16 -3.62
C ARG A 31 6.81 -5.25 -4.09
N PHE A 32 5.77 -4.89 -4.83
CA PHE A 32 4.84 -5.87 -5.37
C PHE A 32 5.51 -6.86 -6.33
N ASN A 33 6.43 -6.41 -7.18
CA ASN A 33 7.19 -7.30 -8.05
C ASN A 33 8.13 -8.23 -7.26
N PHE A 34 8.77 -7.73 -6.20
CA PHE A 34 9.55 -8.58 -5.31
C PHE A 34 8.69 -9.66 -4.66
N PHE A 35 7.50 -9.31 -4.18
CA PHE A 35 6.56 -10.28 -3.62
C PHE A 35 6.24 -11.40 -4.60
N ILE A 36 5.81 -11.06 -5.81
CA ILE A 36 5.50 -12.06 -6.84
C ILE A 36 6.71 -12.94 -7.14
N THR A 37 7.91 -12.35 -7.18
CA THR A 37 9.14 -13.10 -7.46
C THR A 37 9.43 -14.10 -6.34
N PHE A 38 9.37 -13.67 -5.08
CA PHE A 38 9.60 -14.55 -3.92
C PHE A 38 8.54 -15.65 -3.83
N GLU A 39 7.27 -15.31 -3.93
CA GLU A 39 6.18 -16.30 -3.93
C GLU A 39 6.29 -17.26 -5.12
N GLY A 40 6.67 -16.76 -6.30
CA GLY A 40 6.93 -17.61 -7.48
C GLY A 40 8.05 -18.60 -7.24
N ILE A 41 9.15 -18.20 -6.57
CA ILE A 41 10.24 -19.09 -6.18
C ILE A 41 9.76 -20.13 -5.15
N LEU A 42 8.97 -19.72 -4.15
CA LEU A 42 8.46 -20.62 -3.11
C LEU A 42 7.47 -21.64 -3.67
N ILE A 43 6.56 -21.20 -4.55
CA ILE A 43 5.63 -22.09 -5.25
C ILE A 43 6.41 -23.03 -6.17
N GLY A 44 7.37 -22.50 -6.94
CA GLY A 44 8.22 -23.30 -7.84
C GLY A 44 9.02 -24.36 -7.08
N SER A 45 9.66 -23.98 -5.98
CA SER A 45 10.42 -24.92 -5.13
C SER A 45 9.51 -25.98 -4.52
N ARG A 46 8.30 -25.60 -4.10
CA ARG A 46 7.28 -26.51 -3.58
C ARG A 46 6.82 -27.53 -4.63
N LEU A 47 6.60 -27.10 -5.88
CA LEU A 47 6.18 -27.97 -6.98
C LEU A 47 7.26 -29.00 -7.33
N LEU A 48 8.53 -28.59 -7.33
CA LEU A 48 9.66 -29.49 -7.62
C LEU A 48 9.89 -30.58 -6.55
N HIS A 49 9.34 -30.41 -5.34
CA HIS A 49 9.50 -31.33 -4.22
C HIS A 49 8.21 -32.12 -3.90
N ILE A 50 7.22 -32.15 -4.78
CA ILE A 50 5.95 -32.87 -4.56
C ILE A 50 6.16 -34.38 -4.34
N ASP A 51 7.08 -35.01 -5.07
CA ASP A 51 7.25 -36.47 -5.08
C ASP A 51 8.28 -37.00 -4.07
N LYS A 52 9.00 -36.12 -3.38
CA LYS A 52 9.99 -36.53 -2.37
C LYS A 52 9.32 -36.62 -1.01
N SER A 53 9.12 -37.86 -0.55
CA SER A 53 8.56 -38.28 0.74
C SER A 53 9.27 -37.72 2.01
N GLU A 54 10.18 -36.75 1.89
CA GLU A 54 10.86 -36.17 3.04
C GLU A 54 9.99 -35.10 3.68
N SER A 55 9.32 -35.51 4.75
CA SER A 55 8.28 -34.80 5.50
C SER A 55 8.71 -33.48 6.16
N GLY A 56 10.00 -33.17 6.24
CA GLY A 56 10.51 -31.95 6.88
C GLY A 56 10.53 -30.73 5.95
N PHE A 57 11.22 -30.85 4.82
CA PHE A 57 11.50 -29.73 3.92
C PHE A 57 10.24 -29.11 3.31
N SER A 58 9.20 -29.90 3.08
CA SER A 58 7.95 -29.37 2.54
C SER A 58 7.14 -28.53 3.54
N TYR A 59 7.29 -28.74 4.85
CA TYR A 59 6.55 -27.96 5.86
C TYR A 59 7.20 -26.59 6.06
N GLU A 60 8.53 -26.55 6.06
CA GLU A 60 9.32 -25.32 6.17
C GLU A 60 9.00 -24.32 5.05
N ILE A 61 8.88 -24.79 3.80
CA ILE A 61 8.51 -23.94 2.66
C ILE A 61 7.12 -23.34 2.81
N ILE A 62 6.14 -24.14 3.26
CA ILE A 62 4.75 -23.68 3.45
C ILE A 62 4.70 -22.63 4.56
N LEU A 63 5.42 -22.87 5.67
CA LEU A 63 5.46 -21.94 6.79
C LEU A 63 6.18 -20.64 6.42
N LEU A 64 7.25 -20.73 5.63
CA LEU A 64 7.94 -19.57 5.08
C LEU A 64 7.02 -18.76 4.15
N GLY A 65 6.30 -19.42 3.25
CA GLY A 65 5.30 -18.79 2.38
C GLY A 65 4.20 -18.06 3.15
N LEU A 66 3.67 -18.68 4.20
CA LEU A 66 2.72 -18.02 5.11
C LEU A 66 3.29 -16.75 5.73
N ILE A 67 4.49 -16.84 6.31
CA ILE A 67 5.15 -15.69 6.96
C ILE A 67 5.39 -14.57 5.96
N VAL A 68 5.96 -14.89 4.79
CA VAL A 68 6.24 -13.91 3.73
C VAL A 68 4.96 -13.22 3.28
N SER A 69 3.90 -13.98 2.97
CA SER A 69 2.60 -13.44 2.58
C SER A 69 1.98 -12.52 3.64
N ILE A 70 2.04 -12.90 4.92
CA ILE A 70 1.49 -12.08 6.03
C ILE A 70 2.29 -10.77 6.18
N ILE A 71 3.61 -10.84 6.19
CA ILE A 71 4.48 -9.67 6.28
C ILE A 71 4.21 -8.73 5.10
N TRP A 72 4.07 -9.27 3.89
CA TRP A 72 3.81 -8.46 2.71
C TRP A 72 2.43 -7.81 2.73
N TYR A 73 1.42 -8.49 3.29
CA TYR A 73 0.11 -7.90 3.50
C TYR A 73 0.19 -6.66 4.40
N MET A 74 0.96 -6.72 5.50
CA MET A 74 1.14 -5.57 6.39
C MET A 74 1.77 -4.37 5.67
N PHE A 75 2.82 -4.61 4.86
CA PHE A 75 3.44 -3.55 4.07
C PHE A 75 2.48 -2.97 3.04
N ALA A 76 1.79 -3.82 2.27
CA ALA A 76 0.84 -3.37 1.26
C ALA A 76 -0.32 -2.56 1.87
N SER A 77 -0.81 -2.97 3.05
CA SER A 77 -1.86 -2.24 3.77
C SER A 77 -1.40 -0.84 4.19
N ASN A 78 -0.18 -0.72 4.72
CA ASN A 78 0.39 0.57 5.09
C ASN A 78 0.63 1.46 3.86
N ASP A 79 1.16 0.91 2.78
CA ASP A 79 1.40 1.67 1.55
C ASP A 79 0.07 2.14 0.93
N ARG A 80 -1.00 1.33 0.99
CA ARG A 80 -2.36 1.73 0.59
C ARG A 80 -2.90 2.89 1.43
N TYR A 81 -2.63 2.88 2.74
CA TYR A 81 -3.00 4.00 3.62
C TYR A 81 -2.27 5.28 3.22
N LEU A 82 -0.96 5.21 3.01
CA LEU A 82 -0.15 6.36 2.59
C LEU A 82 -0.62 6.93 1.26
N VAL A 83 -0.88 6.08 0.25
CA VAL A 83 -1.39 6.55 -1.04
C VAL A 83 -2.72 7.28 -0.90
N LYS A 84 -3.63 6.80 -0.06
CA LYS A 84 -4.91 7.49 0.21
C LYS A 84 -4.70 8.83 0.88
N LEU A 85 -3.80 8.90 1.87
CA LEU A 85 -3.45 10.13 2.56
C LEU A 85 -2.86 11.16 1.58
N TYR A 86 -1.88 10.77 0.76
CA TYR A 86 -1.27 11.65 -0.24
C TYR A 86 -2.25 12.11 -1.31
N ARG A 87 -3.15 11.23 -1.78
CA ARG A 87 -4.23 11.65 -2.70
C ARG A 87 -5.12 12.71 -2.07
N SER A 88 -5.46 12.58 -0.78
CA SER A 88 -6.26 13.59 -0.09
C SER A 88 -5.52 14.91 0.09
N HIS A 89 -4.20 14.89 0.29
CA HIS A 89 -3.38 16.11 0.33
C HIS A 89 -3.29 16.77 -1.05
N LEU A 90 -3.16 15.99 -2.11
CA LEU A 90 -3.11 16.49 -3.49
C LEU A 90 -4.44 17.13 -3.89
N ASP A 91 -5.56 16.47 -3.57
CA ASP A 91 -6.92 16.97 -3.81
C ASP A 91 -7.17 18.29 -3.07
N ASN A 92 -6.74 18.38 -1.81
CA ASN A 92 -6.79 19.62 -1.04
C ASN A 92 -5.95 20.75 -1.68
N SER A 93 -4.73 20.45 -2.14
CA SER A 93 -3.89 21.45 -2.82
C SER A 93 -4.50 21.91 -4.15
N TYR A 94 -5.08 20.98 -4.91
CA TYR A 94 -5.79 21.26 -6.15
C TYR A 94 -7.00 22.16 -5.92
N HIS A 95 -7.84 21.84 -4.93
CA HIS A 95 -8.99 22.67 -4.57
C HIS A 95 -8.58 24.08 -4.13
N ARG A 96 -7.45 24.23 -3.43
CA ARG A 96 -6.91 25.56 -3.07
C ARG A 96 -6.42 26.34 -4.29
N MET A 97 -5.80 25.68 -5.27
CA MET A 97 -5.43 26.31 -6.54
C MET A 97 -6.66 26.81 -7.31
N ILE A 98 -7.72 25.99 -7.40
CA ILE A 98 -8.99 26.40 -8.04
C ILE A 98 -9.63 27.56 -7.30
N ALA A 99 -9.73 27.51 -5.98
CA ALA A 99 -10.31 28.58 -5.18
C ALA A 99 -9.55 29.90 -5.38
N PHE A 100 -8.21 29.85 -5.44
CA PHE A 100 -7.38 31.01 -5.75
C PHE A 100 -7.68 31.59 -7.14
N LEU A 101 -7.84 30.74 -8.16
CA LEU A 101 -8.19 31.17 -9.52
C LEU A 101 -9.60 31.78 -9.59
N ASN A 102 -10.53 31.27 -8.79
CA ASN A 102 -11.89 31.78 -8.68
C ASN A 102 -12.00 33.06 -7.83
N SER A 103 -10.86 33.61 -7.36
CA SER A 103 -10.81 34.80 -6.50
C SER A 103 -11.52 34.62 -5.14
N GLU A 104 -11.67 33.39 -4.68
CA GLU A 104 -12.13 33.10 -3.32
C GLU A 104 -10.98 33.36 -2.32
N GLU A 105 -11.28 33.83 -1.11
CA GLU A 105 -10.26 34.07 -0.08
C GLU A 105 -9.57 32.77 0.35
N VAL A 106 -8.40 32.49 -0.21
CA VAL A 106 -7.53 31.41 0.24
C VAL A 106 -6.70 31.89 1.43
N LYS A 107 -6.93 31.31 2.62
CA LYS A 107 -6.10 31.55 3.80
C LYS A 107 -4.73 30.88 3.62
N PHE A 108 -3.67 31.67 3.65
CA PHE A 108 -2.29 31.21 3.72
C PHE A 108 -1.85 31.30 5.19
N ASP A 109 -1.70 30.17 5.87
CA ASP A 109 -1.06 30.14 7.18
C ASP A 109 0.46 30.18 6.99
N TYR A 110 1.07 31.28 7.45
CA TYR A 110 2.51 31.47 7.44
C TYR A 110 3.07 30.97 8.77
N LEU A 111 3.65 29.78 8.79
CA LEU A 111 4.49 29.35 9.90
C LEU A 111 5.90 29.93 9.73
N ASN A 112 6.38 30.57 10.79
CA ASN A 112 7.63 31.33 10.85
C ASN A 112 8.84 30.59 10.24
N ASN A 113 9.52 31.30 9.34
CA ASN A 113 10.85 31.05 8.80
C ASN A 113 11.09 29.78 7.96
N SER A 114 11.28 30.02 6.65
CA SER A 114 12.03 29.24 5.65
C SER A 114 11.45 27.96 5.04
N GLU A 115 10.32 27.43 5.52
CA GLU A 115 9.58 26.39 4.80
C GLU A 115 8.09 26.71 4.80
N TYR A 116 7.50 26.85 3.61
CA TYR A 116 6.04 26.80 3.46
C TYR A 116 5.57 25.40 3.84
N VAL A 117 5.33 25.18 5.13
CA VAL A 117 4.52 24.05 5.60
C VAL A 117 3.09 24.56 5.62
N ILE A 118 2.37 24.27 4.54
CA ILE A 118 0.93 24.51 4.51
C ILE A 118 0.32 23.59 5.57
N ASP A 119 -0.02 24.16 6.72
CA ASP A 119 -0.64 23.43 7.83
C ASP A 119 -1.97 22.84 7.33
N VAL A 120 -1.95 21.53 7.10
CA VAL A 120 -3.16 20.74 6.92
C VAL A 120 -3.66 20.54 8.34
N SER A 121 -4.55 21.44 8.80
CA SER A 121 -5.32 21.27 10.04
C SER A 121 -5.63 19.79 10.23
N PRO A 122 -5.40 19.21 11.42
CA PRO A 122 -5.30 17.77 11.62
C PRO A 122 -6.47 17.07 10.95
N GLN A 123 -6.21 16.57 9.75
CA GLN A 123 -7.24 16.01 8.90
C GLN A 123 -7.75 14.81 9.68
N LYS A 124 -9.05 14.84 10.04
CA LYS A 124 -9.76 13.82 10.83
C LYS A 124 -9.05 12.49 10.67
N SER A 125 -8.41 12.02 11.74
CA SER A 125 -7.58 10.83 11.74
C SER A 125 -8.20 9.79 10.83
N VAL A 126 -7.53 9.49 9.71
CA VAL A 126 -8.00 8.49 8.76
C VAL A 126 -7.94 7.19 9.55
N ARG A 127 -9.06 6.81 10.17
CA ARG A 127 -9.13 5.61 11.00
C ARG A 127 -8.70 4.46 10.11
N MET A 128 -7.62 3.79 10.50
CA MET A 128 -7.18 2.57 9.84
C MET A 128 -8.28 1.53 10.01
N ASN A 129 -9.09 1.37 8.97
CA ASN A 129 -10.02 0.26 8.91
C ASN A 129 -9.26 -0.91 8.27
N ILE A 130 -8.78 -1.82 9.12
CA ILE A 130 -8.10 -3.07 8.74
C ILE A 130 -9.02 -3.92 7.83
N PHE A 131 -10.34 -3.71 7.91
CA PHE A 131 -11.38 -4.35 7.11
C PHE A 131 -12.08 -3.40 6.13
N GLY A 132 -11.44 -2.29 5.74
CA GLY A 132 -11.97 -1.30 4.80
C GLY A 132 -11.99 -1.78 3.34
N TRP A 133 -12.70 -2.88 3.07
CA TRP A 133 -13.04 -3.37 1.74
C TRP A 133 -14.26 -2.60 1.22
N ARG A 134 -14.09 -1.81 0.16
CA ARG A 134 -15.22 -1.29 -0.63
C ARG A 134 -14.96 -1.62 -2.10
N ILE A 135 -15.68 -2.61 -2.58
CA ILE A 135 -15.71 -3.07 -3.97
C ILE A 135 -16.55 -2.07 -4.77
N LYS A 136 -15.90 -1.17 -5.52
CA LYS A 136 -16.49 -0.64 -6.77
C LYS A 136 -15.51 -0.03 -7.77
N ASN A 137 -14.20 0.03 -7.51
CA ASN A 137 -13.15 0.27 -8.51
C ASN A 137 -11.82 -0.25 -7.94
N ILE A 138 -11.43 -1.48 -8.30
CA ILE A 138 -10.18 -2.08 -7.80
C ILE A 138 -9.01 -1.33 -8.45
N GLY A 139 -8.37 -0.45 -7.70
CA GLY A 139 -7.16 0.25 -8.15
C GLY A 139 -5.92 -0.63 -8.02
N LEU A 140 -4.81 -0.24 -8.66
CA LEU A 140 -3.50 -0.92 -8.56
C LEU A 140 -3.09 -1.18 -7.09
N THR A 141 -3.40 -0.24 -6.19
CA THR A 141 -3.14 -0.37 -4.75
C THR A 141 -3.97 -1.44 -4.06
N ASP A 142 -5.18 -1.70 -4.55
CA ASP A 142 -6.04 -2.74 -3.99
C ASP A 142 -5.52 -4.13 -4.41
N TYR A 143 -5.11 -4.29 -5.67
CA TYR A 143 -4.45 -5.52 -6.15
C TYR A 143 -3.20 -5.88 -5.34
N ALA A 144 -2.35 -4.89 -5.06
CA ALA A 144 -1.14 -5.10 -4.25
C ALA A 144 -1.46 -5.57 -2.81
N THR A 145 -2.61 -5.19 -2.24
CA THR A 145 -3.06 -5.68 -0.92
C THR A 145 -3.78 -7.02 -0.97
N LEU A 146 -4.49 -7.32 -2.05
CA LEU A 146 -5.26 -8.56 -2.19
C LEU A 146 -4.37 -9.77 -2.47
N THR A 147 -3.31 -9.57 -3.25
CA THR A 147 -2.44 -10.67 -3.67
C THR A 147 -1.80 -11.39 -2.49
N PRO A 148 -1.23 -10.69 -1.47
CA PRO A 148 -0.73 -11.34 -0.27
C PRO A 148 -1.79 -12.13 0.51
N ILE A 149 -3.03 -11.63 0.60
CA ILE A 149 -4.13 -12.36 1.25
C ILE A 149 -4.42 -13.67 0.51
N ILE A 150 -4.50 -13.60 -0.82
CA ILE A 150 -4.75 -14.78 -1.66
C ILE A 150 -3.64 -15.81 -1.45
N MET A 151 -2.38 -15.37 -1.41
CA MET A 151 -1.24 -16.27 -1.15
C MET A 151 -1.26 -16.83 0.28
N THR A 152 -1.64 -16.06 1.29
CA THR A 152 -1.86 -16.58 2.65
C THR A 152 -2.92 -17.68 2.66
N ILE A 153 -4.05 -17.49 1.97
CA ILE A 153 -5.11 -18.50 1.87
C ILE A 153 -4.60 -19.75 1.15
N PHE A 154 -3.83 -19.58 0.07
CA PHE A 154 -3.20 -20.68 -0.65
C PHE A 154 -2.29 -21.51 0.26
N TRP A 155 -1.35 -20.88 0.96
CA TRP A 155 -0.43 -21.59 1.85
C TRP A 155 -1.14 -22.22 3.05
N LEU A 156 -2.17 -21.56 3.58
CA LEU A 156 -3.00 -22.11 4.65
C LEU A 156 -3.79 -23.34 4.17
N GLY A 157 -4.28 -23.32 2.94
CA GLY A 157 -4.91 -24.48 2.30
C GLY A 157 -3.94 -25.66 2.15
N GLU A 158 -2.72 -25.42 1.68
CA GLU A 158 -1.64 -26.43 1.60
C GLU A 158 -1.30 -27.01 2.98
N LEU A 159 -1.20 -26.15 4.00
CA LEU A 159 -0.95 -26.56 5.37
C LEU A 159 -2.06 -27.48 5.89
N LEU A 160 -3.31 -27.08 5.74
CA LEU A 160 -4.48 -27.86 6.18
C LEU A 160 -4.57 -29.20 5.45
N TYR A 161 -4.35 -29.21 4.12
CA TYR A 161 -4.35 -30.42 3.32
C TYR A 161 -3.33 -31.45 3.83
N ARG A 162 -2.13 -31.00 4.22
CA ARG A 162 -1.09 -31.88 4.77
C ARG A 162 -1.34 -32.32 6.21
N CYS A 163 -2.03 -31.50 7.01
CA CYS A 163 -2.38 -31.86 8.38
C CYS A 163 -3.58 -32.82 8.45
N LEU A 164 -4.50 -32.79 7.47
CA LEU A 164 -5.73 -33.58 7.46
C LEU A 164 -5.53 -35.11 7.69
N PRO A 165 -4.55 -35.79 7.05
CA PRO A 165 -4.31 -37.21 7.25
C PRO A 165 -3.82 -37.55 8.67
N LEU A 166 -3.16 -36.62 9.37
CA LEU A 166 -2.68 -36.83 10.75
C LEU A 166 -3.84 -36.91 11.75
N PHE A 167 -4.98 -36.30 11.42
CA PHE A 167 -6.18 -36.31 12.26
C PHE A 167 -7.14 -37.44 11.91
N ILE A 168 -7.12 -37.97 10.69
CA ILE A 168 -8.01 -39.05 10.23
C ILE A 168 -7.45 -40.44 10.58
N ASN A 169 -6.12 -40.59 10.64
CA ASN A 169 -5.45 -41.86 10.97
C ASN A 169 -5.19 -42.06 12.49
N LYS A 170 -5.88 -41.30 13.34
CA LYS A 170 -5.92 -41.48 14.81
C LYS A 170 -7.29 -41.96 15.23
#